data_AF-A0A550CWL7-F1
#
_entry.id   AF-A0A550CWL7-F1
#
_cell.length_a   1.000
_cell.length_b   1.000
_cell.length_c   1.000
_cell.angle_alpha   90.00
_cell.angle_beta   90.00
_cell.angle_gamma   90.00
#
_symmetry.space_group_name_H-M   'P 1'
#
loop_
_entity.id
_entity.type
_entity.pdbx_description
1 polymer ?
#
loop_
_entity_poly.entity_id
_entity_poly.type
_entity_poly.pdbx_seq_one_letter_code
_entity_poly.pdbx_strand_id
1 'polypeptide(L)'
;MVKRKLSTTPPLSVKAESSTAPVPPPSPQKAKKLKIQHDYATESPFPDFPHPTHADATRVHELLTEAHGARVRRTPDASSSANSAKTCGSVPNVIESLIGIILSQNTSGKNSSGAKRSLDSAFGRNNFAAIADAPVSAVVDAIRSGGLANKKAATIQRVLRAIKEKHGAYSLQHLADVRSDGEIMRELMAYDGVGPKTASCVLLFCLGRASFAVDTHVFRLSKLLGWVPARADRVQTQAHLDLRIPDDLKYGLHVLMIQHGRTCTGCKTKGKGSCILKAYLKERGRDVDAAVEEAATVKDETT
;
A
#
# COMPACT_ATOMS: atom_id res chain seq x y z
N MET A 1 -39.89 29.58 -56.80
CA MET A 1 -39.71 28.70 -55.63
C MET A 1 -38.76 27.57 -56.00
N VAL A 2 -37.52 27.64 -55.49
CA VAL A 2 -36.39 26.78 -55.85
C VAL A 2 -36.43 25.51 -55.00
N LYS A 3 -36.58 24.32 -55.60
CA LYS A 3 -36.46 23.02 -54.92
C LYS A 3 -34.98 22.63 -54.84
N ARG A 4 -34.40 22.69 -53.63
CA ARG A 4 -33.02 22.29 -53.32
C ARG A 4 -32.87 20.76 -53.38
N LYS A 5 -31.83 20.29 -54.08
CA LYS A 5 -31.37 18.89 -54.12
C LYS A 5 -30.80 18.47 -52.77
N LEU A 6 -31.26 17.34 -52.21
CA LEU A 6 -30.59 16.65 -51.10
C LEU A 6 -29.37 15.89 -51.66
N SER A 7 -28.19 16.20 -51.14
CA SER A 7 -26.94 15.49 -51.36
C SER A 7 -26.81 14.38 -50.31
N THR A 8 -26.67 13.13 -50.75
CA THR A 8 -26.43 11.95 -49.91
C THR A 8 -24.93 11.70 -49.77
N THR A 9 -24.37 12.04 -48.61
CA THR A 9 -23.03 11.61 -48.20
C THR A 9 -23.07 10.18 -47.64
N PRO A 10 -22.17 9.27 -48.06
CA PRO A 10 -22.06 7.94 -47.46
C PRO A 10 -21.32 8.00 -46.11
N PRO A 11 -21.56 7.06 -45.17
CA PRO A 11 -20.91 7.08 -43.87
C PRO A 11 -19.46 6.60 -43.99
N LEU A 12 -18.55 7.42 -43.48
CA LEU A 12 -17.13 7.09 -43.33
C LEU A 12 -16.97 6.00 -42.26
N SER A 13 -16.57 4.81 -42.70
CA SER A 13 -16.13 3.72 -41.84
C SER A 13 -14.74 4.07 -41.28
N VAL A 14 -14.69 4.47 -40.01
CA VAL A 14 -13.42 4.69 -39.31
C VAL A 14 -12.99 3.35 -38.70
N LYS A 15 -12.00 2.71 -39.34
CA LYS A 15 -11.26 1.59 -38.74
C LYS A 15 -10.49 2.11 -37.53
N ALA A 16 -10.73 1.52 -36.37
CA ALA A 16 -9.92 1.73 -35.17
C ALA A 16 -8.60 0.98 -35.34
N GLU A 17 -7.53 1.69 -35.70
CA GLU A 17 -6.17 1.17 -35.61
C GLU A 17 -5.67 1.29 -34.16
N SER A 18 -5.52 0.13 -33.54
CA SER A 18 -4.85 -0.07 -32.26
C SER A 18 -3.37 0.26 -32.39
N SER A 19 -2.98 1.51 -32.09
CA SER A 19 -1.58 1.90 -31.94
C SER A 19 -1.08 1.46 -30.56
N THR A 20 -0.48 0.27 -30.48
CA THR A 20 0.32 -0.17 -29.33
C THR A 20 1.74 0.37 -29.49
N ALA A 21 1.97 1.60 -29.03
CA ALA A 21 3.35 2.05 -28.82
C ALA A 21 3.99 1.20 -27.70
N PRO A 22 5.24 0.73 -27.85
CA PRO A 22 5.89 -0.06 -26.81
C PRO A 22 6.11 0.81 -25.56
N VAL A 23 5.61 0.36 -24.42
CA VAL A 23 5.87 1.01 -23.13
C VAL A 23 7.38 1.02 -22.89
N PRO A 24 7.99 2.17 -22.53
CA PRO A 24 9.43 2.24 -22.28
C PRO A 24 9.86 1.30 -21.16
N PRO A 25 11.06 0.71 -21.24
CA PRO A 25 11.53 -0.26 -20.26
C PRO A 25 11.63 0.36 -18.86
N PRO A 26 11.38 -0.44 -17.79
CA PRO A 26 11.44 0.05 -16.43
C PRO A 26 12.84 0.53 -16.05
N SER A 27 12.93 1.55 -15.19
CA SER A 27 14.21 2.01 -14.66
C SER A 27 14.95 0.88 -13.92
N PRO A 28 16.31 0.90 -13.84
CA PRO A 28 17.08 -0.18 -13.22
C PRO A 28 16.67 -0.50 -11.78
N GLN A 29 16.32 0.51 -10.99
CA GLN A 29 15.83 0.35 -9.61
C GLN A 29 14.46 -0.34 -9.55
N LYS A 30 13.60 -0.09 -10.54
CA LYS A 30 12.27 -0.69 -10.66
C LYS A 30 12.36 -2.13 -11.12
N ALA A 31 13.22 -2.42 -12.10
CA ALA A 31 13.54 -3.77 -12.52
C ALA A 31 14.08 -4.63 -11.36
N LYS A 32 14.96 -4.07 -10.52
CA LYS A 32 15.47 -4.75 -9.30
C LYS A 32 14.36 -5.10 -8.31
N LYS A 33 13.40 -4.18 -8.07
CA LYS A 33 12.26 -4.42 -7.15
C LYS A 33 11.28 -5.47 -7.68
N LEU A 34 10.98 -5.43 -8.98
CA LEU A 34 10.14 -6.43 -9.65
C LEU A 34 10.79 -7.81 -9.65
N LYS A 35 12.10 -7.87 -9.89
CA LYS A 35 12.88 -9.12 -9.80
C LYS A 35 12.87 -9.69 -8.39
N ILE A 36 13.18 -8.88 -7.37
CA ILE A 36 13.13 -9.30 -5.96
C ILE A 36 11.74 -9.86 -5.57
N GLN A 37 10.67 -9.22 -6.03
CA GLN A 37 9.32 -9.72 -5.77
C GLN A 37 9.05 -11.05 -6.46
N HIS A 38 9.48 -11.20 -7.72
CA HIS A 38 9.33 -12.45 -8.45
C HIS A 38 10.12 -13.58 -7.77
N ASP A 39 11.37 -13.30 -7.42
CA ASP A 39 12.29 -14.24 -6.79
C ASP A 39 11.78 -14.72 -5.41
N TYR A 40 11.03 -13.87 -4.69
CA TYR A 40 10.46 -14.21 -3.38
C TYR A 40 8.94 -14.38 -3.37
N ALA A 41 8.33 -14.68 -4.52
CA ALA A 41 6.89 -14.89 -4.60
C ALA A 41 6.46 -16.20 -3.90
N THR A 42 7.34 -17.19 -3.87
CA THR A 42 7.08 -18.54 -3.30
C THR A 42 8.11 -18.95 -2.26
N GLU A 43 9.29 -18.32 -2.27
CA GLU A 43 10.39 -18.65 -1.36
C GLU A 43 10.81 -17.44 -0.55
N SER A 44 11.15 -17.71 0.71
CA SER A 44 11.63 -16.69 1.62
C SER A 44 13.03 -16.21 1.23
N PRO A 45 13.35 -14.90 1.30
CA PRO A 45 14.73 -14.41 1.18
C PRO A 45 15.65 -14.94 2.30
N PHE A 46 15.09 -15.54 3.33
CA PHE A 46 15.76 -16.15 4.48
C PHE A 46 15.19 -17.57 4.69
N PRO A 47 15.57 -18.55 3.86
CA PRO A 47 15.01 -19.91 3.94
C PRO A 47 15.31 -20.57 5.29
N ASP A 48 16.52 -20.37 5.80
CA ASP A 48 17.00 -20.94 7.07
C ASP A 48 16.56 -20.15 8.32
N PHE A 49 15.78 -19.07 8.14
CA PHE A 49 15.28 -18.26 9.25
C PHE A 49 13.82 -18.64 9.54
N PRO A 50 13.52 -19.38 10.63
CA PRO A 50 12.21 -20.00 10.82
C PRO A 50 11.17 -19.09 11.47
N HIS A 51 11.56 -17.89 11.90
CA HIS A 51 10.66 -16.95 12.59
C HIS A 51 10.03 -15.93 11.64
N PRO A 52 8.82 -15.42 11.91
CA PRO A 52 7.94 -15.89 12.97
C PRO A 52 7.43 -17.30 12.65
N THR A 53 7.38 -18.14 13.67
CA THR A 53 6.57 -19.35 13.59
C THR A 53 5.09 -18.95 13.63
N HIS A 54 4.21 -19.85 13.20
CA HIS A 54 2.76 -19.69 13.36
C HIS A 54 2.40 -19.27 14.80
N ALA A 55 2.97 -19.97 15.80
CA ALA A 55 2.75 -19.69 17.21
C ALA A 55 3.26 -18.30 17.64
N ASP A 56 4.41 -17.85 17.12
CA ASP A 56 4.91 -16.50 17.39
C ASP A 56 3.96 -15.43 16.85
N ALA A 57 3.48 -15.60 15.62
CA ALA A 57 2.54 -14.69 14.97
C ALA A 57 1.20 -14.62 15.73
N THR A 58 0.63 -15.78 16.09
CA THR A 58 -0.60 -15.87 16.90
C THR A 58 -0.42 -15.19 18.25
N ARG A 59 0.69 -15.49 18.95
CA ARG A 59 0.89 -14.93 20.29
C ARG A 59 1.05 -13.41 20.27
N VAL A 60 1.81 -12.87 19.32
CA VAL A 60 1.93 -11.41 19.16
C VAL A 60 0.60 -10.79 18.76
N HIS A 61 -0.20 -11.46 17.91
CA HIS A 61 -1.53 -10.98 17.55
C HIS A 61 -2.45 -10.87 18.79
N GLU A 62 -2.46 -11.87 19.67
CA GLU A 62 -3.23 -11.87 20.92
C GLU A 62 -2.79 -10.73 21.85
N LEU A 63 -1.49 -10.60 22.11
CA LEU A 63 -0.96 -9.54 22.99
C LEU A 63 -1.32 -8.15 22.47
N LEU A 64 -1.22 -7.94 21.16
CA LEU A 64 -1.60 -6.66 20.57
C LEU A 64 -3.12 -6.44 20.55
N THR A 65 -3.90 -7.51 20.41
CA THR A 65 -5.36 -7.47 20.53
C THR A 65 -5.80 -7.10 21.94
N GLU A 66 -5.16 -7.64 22.97
CA GLU A 66 -5.39 -7.26 24.37
C GLU A 66 -5.10 -5.77 24.59
N ALA A 67 -3.98 -5.29 24.04
CA ALA A 67 -3.55 -3.90 24.23
C ALA A 67 -4.36 -2.86 23.43
N HIS A 68 -4.88 -3.22 22.24
CA HIS A 68 -5.47 -2.26 21.29
C HIS A 68 -6.89 -2.58 20.83
N GLY A 69 -7.46 -3.68 21.32
CA GLY A 69 -8.73 -4.23 20.86
C GLY A 69 -8.62 -5.01 19.55
N ALA A 70 -9.49 -6.00 19.38
CA ALA A 70 -9.52 -6.88 18.21
C ALA A 70 -9.71 -6.10 16.90
N ARG A 71 -9.03 -6.55 15.85
CA ARG A 71 -9.10 -5.96 14.50
C ARG A 71 -9.70 -6.95 13.53
N VAL A 72 -11.02 -6.90 13.41
CA VAL A 72 -11.75 -7.69 12.43
C VAL A 72 -11.82 -6.93 11.10
N ARG A 73 -11.49 -7.64 10.02
CA ARG A 73 -11.71 -7.14 8.67
C ARG A 73 -13.21 -7.04 8.43
N ARG A 74 -13.71 -5.83 8.16
CA ARG A 74 -15.10 -5.67 7.73
C ARG A 74 -15.15 -5.98 6.23
N THR A 75 -15.94 -6.98 5.85
CA THR A 75 -16.36 -7.13 4.46
C THR A 75 -17.20 -5.90 4.09
N PRO A 76 -16.91 -5.22 2.97
CA PRO A 76 -17.77 -4.12 2.54
C PRO A 76 -19.17 -4.66 2.27
N ASP A 77 -20.18 -4.01 2.85
CA ASP A 77 -21.55 -4.11 2.37
C ASP A 77 -21.59 -3.42 0.99
N ALA A 78 -22.11 -4.12 -0.02
CA ALA A 78 -22.21 -3.64 -1.40
C ALA A 78 -22.98 -2.29 -1.52
N SER A 79 -23.72 -1.89 -0.48
CA SER A 79 -24.53 -0.67 -0.43
C SER A 79 -23.84 0.56 0.18
N SER A 80 -22.64 0.44 0.77
CA SER A 80 -22.11 1.55 1.59
C SER A 80 -21.43 2.65 0.76
N SER A 81 -21.98 3.87 0.82
CA SER A 81 -21.40 5.12 0.30
C SER A 81 -20.20 5.64 1.13
N ALA A 82 -19.53 4.75 1.87
CA ALA A 82 -18.55 5.11 2.88
C ALA A 82 -17.40 5.93 2.29
N ASN A 83 -17.02 7.01 2.99
CA ASN A 83 -15.93 7.90 2.60
C ASN A 83 -14.61 7.13 2.48
N SER A 84 -14.02 7.12 1.27
CA SER A 84 -12.76 6.43 0.90
C SER A 84 -11.53 6.94 1.66
N ALA A 85 -11.70 7.97 2.50
CA ALA A 85 -10.72 8.41 3.48
C ALA A 85 -10.37 7.34 4.54
N LYS A 86 -11.23 6.33 4.76
CA LYS A 86 -10.91 5.17 5.62
C LYS A 86 -10.30 4.05 4.79
N THR A 87 -8.97 3.94 4.79
CA THR A 87 -8.25 2.76 4.27
C THR A 87 -8.32 1.61 5.29
N CYS A 88 -9.49 0.96 5.41
CA CYS A 88 -9.66 -0.19 6.31
C CYS A 88 -10.55 -1.30 5.72
N GLY A 89 -10.34 -1.65 4.45
CA GLY A 89 -10.98 -2.84 3.86
C GLY A 89 -12.21 -2.58 2.98
N SER A 90 -12.62 -1.33 2.76
CA SER A 90 -13.95 -1.00 2.22
C SER A 90 -13.93 -0.01 1.06
N VAL A 91 -12.83 0.09 0.31
CA VAL A 91 -12.77 0.98 -0.86
C VAL A 91 -13.21 0.19 -2.10
N PRO A 92 -14.38 0.47 -2.69
CA PRO A 92 -14.91 -0.31 -3.82
C PRO A 92 -14.15 -0.07 -5.12
N ASN A 93 -13.32 0.98 -5.18
CA ASN A 93 -12.55 1.36 -6.36
C ASN A 93 -11.04 1.28 -6.07
N VAL A 94 -10.32 0.52 -6.91
CA VAL A 94 -8.89 0.27 -6.73
C VAL A 94 -8.04 1.54 -6.83
N ILE A 95 -8.38 2.47 -7.72
CA ILE A 95 -7.65 3.73 -7.91
C ILE A 95 -7.85 4.64 -6.69
N GLU A 96 -9.07 4.73 -6.17
CA GLU A 96 -9.34 5.45 -4.91
C GLU A 96 -8.48 4.92 -3.76
N SER A 97 -8.38 3.59 -3.65
CA SER A 97 -7.58 2.95 -2.61
C SER A 97 -6.10 3.26 -2.79
N LEU A 98 -5.60 3.19 -4.02
CA LEU A 98 -4.22 3.52 -4.36
C LEU A 98 -3.87 4.98 -4.01
N ILE A 99 -4.74 5.93 -4.38
CA ILE A 99 -4.60 7.35 -4.02
C ILE A 99 -4.59 7.51 -2.49
N GLY A 100 -5.54 6.88 -1.78
CA GLY A 100 -5.60 6.91 -0.33
C GLY A 100 -4.33 6.39 0.34
N ILE A 101 -3.76 5.30 -0.18
CA ILE A 101 -2.50 4.73 0.30
C ILE A 101 -1.34 5.70 0.04
N ILE A 102 -1.25 6.31 -1.14
CA ILE A 102 -0.23 7.33 -1.44
C ILE A 102 -0.34 8.53 -0.48
N LEU A 103 -1.55 9.02 -0.24
CA LEU A 103 -1.80 10.14 0.68
C LEU A 103 -1.42 9.82 2.13
N SER A 104 -1.55 8.55 2.54
CA SER A 104 -1.19 8.06 3.88
C SER A 104 0.31 7.94 4.16
N GLN A 105 1.16 8.01 3.12
CA GLN A 105 2.60 7.86 3.30
C GLN A 105 3.18 9.04 4.11
N ASN A 106 4.00 8.73 5.11
CA ASN A 106 4.73 9.72 5.93
C ASN A 106 3.84 10.82 6.52
N THR A 107 2.63 10.47 6.99
CA THR A 107 1.71 11.42 7.61
C THR A 107 0.78 10.72 8.61
N SER A 108 0.02 11.51 9.37
CA SER A 108 -0.96 10.97 10.31
C SER A 108 -2.25 10.53 9.59
N GLY A 109 -2.99 9.59 10.18
CA GLY A 109 -4.28 9.17 9.63
C GLY A 109 -5.29 10.32 9.52
N LYS A 110 -5.25 11.27 10.47
CA LYS A 110 -6.08 12.50 10.44
C LYS A 110 -5.74 13.33 9.19
N ASN A 111 -4.45 13.51 8.92
CA ASN A 111 -3.97 14.31 7.79
C ASN A 111 -4.26 13.65 6.45
N SER A 112 -4.00 12.35 6.30
CA SER A 112 -4.30 11.64 5.05
C SER A 112 -5.80 11.61 4.75
N SER A 113 -6.62 11.41 5.78
CA SER A 113 -8.09 11.45 5.64
C SER A 113 -8.57 12.86 5.25
N GLY A 114 -7.98 13.90 5.84
CA GLY A 114 -8.27 15.29 5.50
C GLY A 114 -7.87 15.62 4.07
N ALA A 115 -6.66 15.22 3.65
CA ALA A 115 -6.16 15.41 2.29
C ALA A 115 -7.05 14.71 1.25
N LYS A 116 -7.51 13.49 1.53
CA LYS A 116 -8.42 12.78 0.60
C LYS A 116 -9.77 13.50 0.45
N ARG A 117 -10.39 13.94 1.56
CA ARG A 117 -11.64 14.70 1.51
C ARG A 117 -11.50 16.03 0.76
N SER A 118 -10.38 16.72 0.97
CA SER A 118 -10.08 17.97 0.28
C SER A 118 -9.87 17.75 -1.22
N LEU A 119 -9.14 16.69 -1.61
CA LEU A 119 -9.00 16.29 -3.01
C LEU A 119 -10.35 15.98 -3.66
N ASP A 120 -11.22 15.22 -2.98
CA ASP A 120 -12.56 14.89 -3.48
C ASP A 120 -13.46 16.12 -3.62
N SER A 121 -13.37 17.05 -2.67
CA SER A 121 -14.10 18.31 -2.74
C SER A 121 -13.63 19.20 -3.90
N ALA A 122 -12.34 19.17 -4.23
CA ALA A 122 -11.76 20.03 -5.25
C ALA A 122 -12.01 19.51 -6.68
N PHE A 123 -11.92 18.19 -6.88
CA PHE A 123 -11.96 17.60 -8.23
C PHE A 123 -13.16 16.69 -8.49
N GLY A 124 -13.96 16.39 -7.47
CA GLY A 124 -15.03 15.41 -7.52
C GLY A 124 -14.51 13.99 -7.25
N ARG A 125 -15.28 13.23 -6.49
CA ARG A 125 -14.92 11.84 -6.15
C ARG A 125 -14.95 10.95 -7.39
N ASN A 126 -13.96 10.06 -7.52
CA ASN A 126 -13.74 9.19 -8.70
C ASN A 126 -13.53 9.94 -10.02
N ASN A 127 -13.43 11.27 -10.02
CA ASN A 127 -13.17 12.06 -11.22
C ASN A 127 -11.66 12.12 -11.49
N PHE A 128 -11.10 10.96 -11.82
CA PHE A 128 -9.66 10.80 -12.00
C PHE A 128 -9.13 11.61 -13.18
N ALA A 129 -9.95 11.85 -14.20
CA ALA A 129 -9.61 12.74 -15.32
C ALA A 129 -9.34 14.16 -14.82
N ALA A 130 -10.24 14.74 -14.02
CA ALA A 130 -10.04 16.08 -13.47
C ALA A 130 -8.78 16.17 -12.61
N ILE A 131 -8.44 15.14 -11.81
CA ILE A 131 -7.21 15.12 -11.03
C ILE A 131 -5.97 15.02 -11.95
N ALA A 132 -6.01 14.19 -12.99
CA ALA A 132 -4.89 13.95 -13.90
C ALA A 132 -4.55 15.15 -14.78
N ASP A 133 -5.58 15.89 -15.22
CA ASP A 133 -5.48 17.02 -16.16
C ASP A 133 -5.30 18.37 -15.45
N ALA A 134 -5.60 18.45 -14.14
CA ALA A 134 -5.42 19.67 -13.37
C ALA A 134 -3.95 20.14 -13.31
N PRO A 135 -3.69 21.45 -13.17
CA PRO A 135 -2.37 21.95 -12.81
C PRO A 135 -1.86 21.27 -11.54
N VAL A 136 -0.59 20.85 -11.53
CA VAL A 136 0.03 20.16 -10.38
C VAL A 136 -0.15 20.97 -9.09
N SER A 137 -0.03 22.30 -9.17
CA SER A 137 -0.23 23.23 -8.04
C SER A 137 -1.61 23.10 -7.40
N ALA A 138 -2.67 22.95 -8.20
CA ALA A 138 -4.03 22.78 -7.68
C ALA A 138 -4.18 21.46 -6.90
N VAL A 139 -3.58 20.38 -7.39
CA VAL A 139 -3.56 19.09 -6.68
C VAL A 139 -2.73 19.19 -5.39
N VAL A 140 -1.58 19.87 -5.44
CA VAL A 140 -0.73 20.13 -4.27
C VAL A 140 -1.48 20.88 -3.19
N ASP A 141 -2.22 21.93 -3.57
CA ASP A 141 -3.02 22.74 -2.65
C ASP A 141 -4.12 21.91 -2.01
N ALA A 142 -4.84 21.12 -2.81
CA ALA A 142 -5.88 20.24 -2.31
C ALA A 142 -5.37 19.22 -1.28
N ILE A 143 -4.15 18.71 -1.43
CA ILE A 143 -3.59 17.66 -0.54
C ILE A 143 -2.56 18.17 0.46
N ARG A 144 -2.40 19.49 0.59
CA ARG A 144 -1.34 20.13 1.40
C ARG A 144 -1.28 19.62 2.84
N SER A 145 -2.44 19.42 3.45
CA SER A 145 -2.58 18.89 4.82
C SER A 145 -1.99 17.49 5.01
N GLY A 146 -1.84 16.71 3.94
CA GLY A 146 -1.26 15.37 3.94
C GLY A 146 0.27 15.35 4.05
N GLY A 147 0.96 16.48 3.89
CA GLY A 147 2.42 16.57 3.88
C GLY A 147 3.06 15.93 2.64
N LEU A 148 4.29 16.34 2.29
CA LEU A 148 5.00 15.94 1.06
C LEU A 148 4.14 16.14 -0.22
N ALA A 149 3.29 17.17 -0.22
CA ALA A 149 2.23 17.35 -1.20
C ALA A 149 2.75 17.42 -2.64
N ASN A 150 3.86 18.11 -2.89
CA ASN A 150 4.50 18.15 -4.22
C ASN A 150 4.81 16.76 -4.77
N LYS A 151 5.51 15.92 -3.98
CA LYS A 151 5.88 14.55 -4.38
C LYS A 151 4.63 13.67 -4.55
N LYS A 152 3.65 13.79 -3.66
CA LYS A 152 2.41 13.00 -3.71
C LYS A 152 1.54 13.38 -4.90
N ALA A 153 1.34 14.67 -5.18
CA ALA A 153 0.56 15.16 -6.31
C ALA A 153 1.16 14.69 -7.64
N ALA A 154 2.48 14.88 -7.81
CA ALA A 154 3.19 14.41 -9.00
C ALA A 154 3.07 12.89 -9.17
N THR A 155 3.14 12.12 -8.08
CA THR A 155 2.98 10.66 -8.10
C THR A 155 1.55 10.25 -8.49
N ILE A 156 0.53 10.83 -7.85
CA ILE A 156 -0.88 10.54 -8.14
C ILE A 156 -1.17 10.78 -9.62
N GLN A 157 -0.83 11.96 -10.15
CA GLN A 157 -1.10 12.28 -11.54
C GLN A 157 -0.33 11.39 -12.52
N ARG A 158 0.93 11.05 -12.23
CA ARG A 158 1.72 10.14 -13.06
C ARG A 158 1.12 8.73 -13.09
N VAL A 159 0.68 8.21 -11.95
CA VAL A 159 -0.02 6.92 -11.86
C VAL A 159 -1.32 6.96 -12.66
N LEU A 160 -2.14 8.00 -12.50
CA LEU A 160 -3.41 8.14 -13.22
C LEU A 160 -3.21 8.17 -14.74
N ARG A 161 -2.25 8.98 -15.22
CA ARG A 161 -1.93 9.05 -16.65
C ARG A 161 -1.45 7.69 -17.19
N ALA A 162 -0.56 7.00 -16.48
CA ALA A 162 -0.08 5.69 -16.88
C ALA A 162 -1.20 4.62 -16.89
N ILE A 163 -2.17 4.70 -15.98
CA ILE A 163 -3.35 3.82 -15.99
C ILE A 163 -4.18 4.10 -17.25
N LYS A 164 -4.49 5.36 -17.54
CA LYS A 164 -5.28 5.77 -18.71
C LYS A 164 -4.59 5.39 -20.02
N GLU A 165 -3.28 5.56 -20.10
CA GLU A 165 -2.46 5.17 -21.26
C GLU A 165 -2.49 3.65 -21.48
N LYS A 166 -2.26 2.87 -20.42
CA LYS A 166 -2.19 1.41 -20.53
C LYS A 166 -3.55 0.75 -20.81
N HIS A 167 -4.62 1.24 -20.18
CA HIS A 167 -5.93 0.57 -20.17
C HIS A 167 -7.01 1.30 -20.97
N GLY A 168 -6.71 2.48 -21.52
CA GLY A 168 -7.69 3.31 -22.23
C GLY A 168 -8.77 3.93 -21.33
N ALA A 169 -8.78 3.63 -20.03
CA ALA A 169 -9.74 4.13 -19.04
C ALA A 169 -9.08 4.33 -17.67
N TYR A 170 -9.68 5.16 -16.81
CA TYR A 170 -9.27 5.28 -15.41
C TYR A 170 -9.91 4.18 -14.57
N SER A 171 -9.50 2.93 -14.81
CA SER A 171 -9.94 1.77 -14.04
C SER A 171 -8.81 0.79 -13.82
N LEU A 172 -8.80 0.19 -12.62
CA LEU A 172 -8.02 -1.00 -12.27
C LEU A 172 -8.91 -2.08 -11.65
N GLN A 173 -10.22 -2.01 -11.92
CA GLN A 173 -11.19 -2.88 -11.24
C GLN A 173 -11.05 -4.35 -11.65
N HIS A 174 -10.50 -4.62 -12.84
CA HIS A 174 -10.19 -5.98 -13.31
C HIS A 174 -9.25 -6.74 -12.38
N LEU A 175 -8.46 -6.04 -11.55
CA LEU A 175 -7.60 -6.66 -10.54
C LEU A 175 -8.38 -7.43 -9.48
N ALA A 176 -9.68 -7.16 -9.29
CA ALA A 176 -10.53 -7.94 -8.40
C ALA A 176 -10.73 -9.39 -8.91
N ASP A 177 -10.75 -9.56 -10.24
CA ASP A 177 -11.01 -10.84 -10.90
C ASP A 177 -9.74 -11.66 -11.16
N VAL A 178 -8.56 -11.05 -10.97
CA VAL A 178 -7.28 -11.74 -11.09
C VAL A 178 -7.12 -12.75 -9.96
N ARG A 179 -6.80 -14.01 -10.31
CA ARG A 179 -6.68 -15.10 -9.33
C ARG A 179 -5.36 -15.03 -8.54
N SER A 180 -4.26 -14.68 -9.21
CA SER A 180 -2.92 -14.69 -8.64
C SER A 180 -2.56 -13.36 -7.98
N ASP A 181 -2.30 -13.37 -6.68
CA ASP A 181 -1.86 -12.17 -5.95
C ASP A 181 -0.50 -11.65 -6.47
N GLY A 182 0.36 -12.56 -6.96
CA GLY A 182 1.63 -12.21 -7.62
C GLY A 182 1.45 -11.42 -8.92
N GLU A 183 0.40 -11.71 -9.70
CA GLU A 183 0.07 -10.96 -10.93
C GLU A 183 -0.40 -9.54 -10.60
N ILE A 184 -1.31 -9.42 -9.62
CA ILE A 184 -1.80 -8.12 -9.14
C ILE A 184 -0.64 -7.26 -8.62
N MET A 185 0.22 -7.87 -7.83
CA MET A 185 1.45 -7.27 -7.30
C MET A 185 2.34 -6.70 -8.41
N ARG A 186 2.63 -7.52 -9.45
CA ARG A 186 3.46 -7.11 -10.59
C ARG A 186 2.82 -5.97 -11.37
N GLU A 187 1.51 -6.03 -11.62
CA GLU A 187 0.81 -4.96 -12.34
C GLU A 187 0.84 -3.64 -11.56
N LEU A 188 0.54 -3.67 -10.26
CA LEU A 188 0.56 -2.47 -9.43
C LEU A 188 1.97 -1.87 -9.35
N MET A 189 3.00 -2.69 -9.20
CA MET A 189 4.40 -2.24 -9.15
C MET A 189 4.95 -1.77 -10.50
N ALA A 190 4.23 -2.01 -11.60
CA ALA A 190 4.55 -1.44 -12.89
C ALA A 190 4.24 0.06 -12.96
N TYR A 191 3.51 0.65 -12.02
CA TYR A 191 3.29 2.10 -11.96
C TYR A 191 4.40 2.81 -11.18
N ASP A 192 4.96 3.88 -11.73
CA ASP A 192 6.01 4.62 -11.05
C ASP A 192 5.49 5.31 -9.77
N GLY A 193 6.24 5.14 -8.67
CA GLY A 193 5.80 5.53 -7.33
C GLY A 193 4.99 4.48 -6.56
N VAL A 194 4.70 3.32 -7.17
CA VAL A 194 4.08 2.17 -6.50
C VAL A 194 5.13 1.09 -6.21
N GLY A 195 5.45 0.89 -4.93
CA GLY A 195 6.36 -0.16 -4.46
C GLY A 195 5.65 -1.31 -3.75
N PRO A 196 6.40 -2.34 -3.30
CA PRO A 196 5.85 -3.55 -2.67
C PRO A 196 4.88 -3.26 -1.52
N LYS A 197 5.20 -2.31 -0.64
CA LYS A 197 4.32 -1.92 0.47
C LYS A 197 2.99 -1.37 -0.03
N THR A 198 3.04 -0.47 -1.02
CA THR A 198 1.83 0.17 -1.57
C THR A 198 0.94 -0.86 -2.25
N ALA A 199 1.53 -1.73 -3.07
CA ALA A 199 0.79 -2.79 -3.76
C ALA A 199 0.19 -3.81 -2.78
N SER A 200 0.95 -4.23 -1.77
CA SER A 200 0.45 -5.10 -0.69
C SER A 200 -0.68 -4.43 0.12
N CYS A 201 -0.63 -3.12 0.36
CA CYS A 201 -1.76 -2.40 0.95
C CYS A 201 -3.01 -2.40 0.06
N VAL A 202 -2.89 -2.37 -1.28
CA VAL A 202 -4.04 -2.50 -2.17
C VAL A 202 -4.65 -3.90 -2.06
N LEU A 203 -3.82 -4.95 -2.12
CA LEU A 203 -4.25 -6.34 -1.91
C LEU A 203 -4.98 -6.48 -0.56
N LEU A 204 -4.34 -6.01 0.51
CA LEU A 204 -4.83 -6.17 1.87
C LEU A 204 -6.08 -5.33 2.17
N PHE A 205 -6.15 -4.07 1.75
CA PHE A 205 -7.24 -3.16 2.16
C PHE A 205 -8.30 -2.90 1.08
N CYS A 206 -8.05 -3.23 -0.17
CA CYS A 206 -9.01 -3.06 -1.26
C CYS A 206 -9.55 -4.41 -1.73
N LEU A 207 -8.66 -5.34 -2.08
CA LEU A 207 -9.04 -6.52 -2.87
C LEU A 207 -9.43 -7.77 -2.06
N GLY A 208 -9.57 -7.68 -0.74
CA GLY A 208 -9.93 -8.88 0.02
C GLY A 208 -8.77 -9.82 0.34
N ARG A 209 -7.57 -9.57 -0.19
CA ARG A 209 -6.48 -10.57 -0.23
C ARG A 209 -5.61 -10.55 1.03
N ALA A 210 -4.91 -11.66 1.26
CA ALA A 210 -4.05 -11.87 2.41
C ALA A 210 -2.59 -11.52 2.05
N SER A 211 -2.27 -10.21 2.05
CA SER A 211 -0.89 -9.74 1.84
C SER A 211 -0.40 -8.90 3.03
N PHE A 212 0.83 -9.11 3.46
CA PHE A 212 1.40 -8.49 4.66
C PHE A 212 2.28 -7.29 4.31
N ALA A 213 1.70 -6.09 4.30
CA ALA A 213 2.45 -4.87 4.00
C ALA A 213 3.38 -4.47 5.16
N VAL A 214 4.64 -4.17 4.86
CA VAL A 214 5.62 -3.75 5.88
C VAL A 214 5.86 -2.24 5.81
N ASP A 215 5.28 -1.50 6.75
CA ASP A 215 5.58 -0.07 6.93
C ASP A 215 6.75 0.17 7.90
N THR A 216 7.03 1.42 8.25
CA THR A 216 8.11 1.78 9.20
C THR A 216 7.91 1.17 10.58
N HIS A 217 6.67 1.10 11.08
CA HIS A 217 6.33 0.56 12.39
C HIS A 217 6.37 -0.96 12.39
N VAL A 218 5.77 -1.59 11.38
CA VAL A 218 5.82 -3.05 11.19
C VAL A 218 7.25 -3.52 11.05
N PHE A 219 8.07 -2.84 10.23
CA PHE A 219 9.48 -3.19 10.06
C PHE A 219 10.25 -3.12 11.38
N ARG A 220 10.15 -2.01 12.11
CA ARG A 220 10.82 -1.83 13.40
C ARG A 220 10.38 -2.86 14.43
N LEU A 221 9.08 -3.13 14.51
CA LEU A 221 8.56 -4.14 15.44
C LEU A 221 8.95 -5.55 15.03
N SER A 222 9.03 -5.86 13.74
CA SER A 222 9.52 -7.16 13.25
C SER A 222 10.98 -7.38 13.61
N LYS A 223 11.82 -6.34 13.55
CA LYS A 223 13.21 -6.36 14.04
C LYS A 223 13.27 -6.60 15.55
N LEU A 224 12.52 -5.83 16.32
CA LEU A 224 12.40 -5.99 17.78
C LEU A 224 11.99 -7.42 18.17
N LEU A 225 11.01 -7.97 17.45
CA LEU A 225 10.50 -9.32 17.65
C LEU A 225 11.43 -10.40 17.09
N GLY A 226 12.50 -10.06 16.37
CA GLY A 226 13.43 -11.01 15.74
C GLY A 226 12.74 -11.90 14.71
N TRP A 227 11.73 -11.36 14.05
CA TRP A 227 11.01 -12.03 12.98
C TRP A 227 11.75 -11.98 11.65
N VAL A 228 12.88 -11.30 11.60
CA VAL A 228 13.79 -11.26 10.45
C VAL A 228 15.24 -11.12 10.94
N PRO A 229 16.24 -11.53 10.14
CA PRO A 229 17.65 -11.29 10.44
C PRO A 229 18.01 -9.80 10.55
N ALA A 230 19.07 -9.48 11.29
CA ALA A 230 19.62 -8.13 11.48
C ALA A 230 19.83 -7.37 10.16
N ARG A 231 20.40 -8.05 9.17
CA ARG A 231 20.72 -7.51 7.84
C ARG A 231 19.51 -7.31 6.92
N ALA A 232 18.33 -7.79 7.29
CA ALA A 232 17.16 -7.75 6.41
C ALA A 232 16.73 -6.30 6.12
N ASP A 233 16.60 -5.96 4.84
CA ASP A 233 15.98 -4.70 4.42
C ASP A 233 14.45 -4.79 4.47
N ARG A 234 13.75 -3.69 4.17
CA ARG A 234 12.27 -3.63 4.22
C ARG A 234 11.60 -4.51 3.16
N VAL A 235 12.17 -4.62 1.98
CA VAL A 235 11.60 -5.40 0.89
C VAL A 235 11.75 -6.89 1.20
N GLN A 236 12.94 -7.31 1.66
CA GLN A 236 13.18 -8.66 2.14
C GLN A 236 12.31 -9.00 3.34
N THR A 237 12.13 -8.05 4.28
CA THR A 237 11.24 -8.24 5.43
C THR A 237 9.79 -8.43 4.98
N GLN A 238 9.31 -7.66 4.01
CA GLN A 238 7.97 -7.86 3.48
C GLN A 238 7.81 -9.23 2.84
N ALA A 239 8.72 -9.61 1.94
CA ALA A 239 8.66 -10.90 1.26
C ALA A 239 8.72 -12.07 2.26
N HIS A 240 9.58 -11.98 3.27
CA HIS A 240 9.68 -12.98 4.32
C HIS A 240 8.40 -13.12 5.16
N LEU A 241 7.88 -12.00 5.66
CA LEU A 241 6.72 -12.01 6.54
C LEU A 241 5.42 -12.35 5.80
N ASP A 242 5.31 -12.00 4.52
CA ASP A 242 4.13 -12.36 3.71
C ASP A 242 4.00 -13.87 3.50
N LEU A 243 5.11 -14.61 3.52
CA LEU A 243 5.12 -16.07 3.44
C LEU A 243 4.99 -16.75 4.82
N ARG A 244 5.58 -16.17 5.86
CA ARG A 244 5.62 -16.78 7.21
C ARG A 244 4.35 -16.51 8.03
N ILE A 245 3.74 -15.34 7.87
CA ILE A 245 2.57 -14.95 8.67
C ILE A 245 1.32 -15.64 8.09
N PRO A 246 0.51 -16.29 8.94
CA PRO A 246 -0.74 -16.93 8.51
C PRO A 246 -1.73 -15.92 7.92
N ASP A 247 -2.41 -16.32 6.85
CA ASP A 247 -3.28 -15.43 6.07
C ASP A 247 -4.39 -14.76 6.89
N ASP A 248 -4.97 -15.49 7.84
CA ASP A 248 -6.01 -15.01 8.76
C ASP A 248 -5.49 -13.94 9.75
N LEU A 249 -4.19 -13.97 10.06
CA LEU A 249 -3.55 -13.02 10.97
C LEU A 249 -3.05 -11.76 10.26
N LYS A 250 -2.78 -11.80 8.95
CA LYS A 250 -2.10 -10.71 8.21
C LYS A 250 -2.79 -9.35 8.39
N TYR A 251 -4.11 -9.30 8.23
CA TYR A 251 -4.87 -8.05 8.39
C TYR A 251 -4.79 -7.51 9.82
N GLY A 252 -5.08 -8.36 10.79
CA GLY A 252 -5.11 -8.00 12.21
C GLY A 252 -3.73 -7.51 12.66
N LEU A 253 -2.69 -8.32 12.42
CA LEU A 253 -1.31 -8.00 12.76
C LEU A 253 -0.83 -6.70 12.13
N HIS A 254 -1.08 -6.49 10.83
CA HIS A 254 -0.65 -5.27 10.16
C HIS A 254 -1.22 -4.01 10.84
N VAL A 255 -2.54 -3.99 11.09
CA VAL A 255 -3.20 -2.85 11.74
C VAL A 255 -2.73 -2.68 13.18
N LEU A 256 -2.64 -3.77 13.93
CA LEU A 256 -2.25 -3.79 15.33
C LEU A 256 -0.80 -3.34 15.53
N MET A 257 0.13 -3.81 14.70
CA MET A 257 1.54 -3.43 14.77
C MET A 257 1.73 -1.94 14.45
N ILE A 258 1.01 -1.40 13.45
CA ILE A 258 1.05 0.04 13.16
C ILE A 258 0.51 0.84 14.35
N GLN A 259 -0.64 0.45 14.88
CA GLN A 259 -1.26 1.14 16.02
C GLN A 259 -0.31 1.11 17.23
N HIS A 260 0.19 -0.07 17.58
CA HIS A 260 1.12 -0.25 18.69
C HIS A 260 2.40 0.57 18.50
N GLY A 261 3.00 0.52 17.30
CA GLY A 261 4.23 1.25 16.99
C GLY A 261 4.08 2.78 17.05
N ARG A 262 2.86 3.30 16.93
CA ARG A 262 2.54 4.73 17.05
C ARG A 262 2.27 5.16 18.49
N THR A 263 1.46 4.39 19.22
CA THR A 263 0.94 4.80 20.53
C THR A 263 1.77 4.31 21.70
N CYS A 264 2.42 3.15 21.59
CA CYS A 264 3.24 2.62 22.69
C CYS A 264 4.45 3.52 22.93
N THR A 265 4.61 3.99 24.16
CA THR A 265 5.74 4.85 24.56
C THR A 265 7.00 4.03 24.83
N GLY A 266 6.89 2.78 25.29
CA GLY A 266 8.02 1.89 25.55
C GLY A 266 8.72 1.34 24.31
N CYS A 267 7.98 1.18 23.21
CA CYS A 267 8.47 0.61 21.96
C CYS A 267 8.96 1.67 20.94
N LYS A 268 9.04 2.95 21.35
CA LYS A 268 9.74 4.01 20.59
C LYS A 268 11.25 3.89 20.78
N THR A 269 12.03 4.44 19.85
CA THR A 269 13.48 4.60 20.01
C THR A 269 13.75 5.42 21.29
N LYS A 270 14.47 4.85 22.26
CA LYS A 270 14.67 5.41 23.63
C LYS A 270 13.40 5.49 24.50
N GLY A 271 12.38 4.69 24.21
CA GLY A 271 11.14 4.62 24.98
C GLY A 271 11.36 4.09 26.40
N LYS A 272 10.97 4.86 27.42
CA LYS A 272 11.09 4.52 28.85
C LYS A 272 9.81 3.95 29.48
N GLY A 273 8.74 3.78 28.70
CA GLY A 273 7.45 3.27 29.17
C GLY A 273 7.35 1.74 29.14
N SER A 274 6.28 1.20 29.75
CA SER A 274 5.93 -0.21 29.60
C SER A 274 5.58 -0.54 28.15
N CYS A 275 5.95 -1.73 27.69
CA CYS A 275 5.58 -2.26 26.38
C CYS A 275 5.31 -3.76 26.50
N ILE A 276 4.10 -4.18 26.14
CA ILE A 276 3.68 -5.60 26.25
C ILE A 276 4.59 -6.53 25.44
N LEU A 277 5.06 -6.09 24.26
CA LEU A 277 5.99 -6.87 23.45
C LEU A 277 7.36 -7.00 24.10
N LYS A 278 7.87 -5.96 24.78
CA LYS A 278 9.15 -6.04 25.50
C LYS A 278 9.04 -6.96 26.72
N ALA A 279 7.92 -6.90 27.44
CA ALA A 279 7.65 -7.80 28.56
C ALA A 279 7.65 -9.26 28.09
N TYR A 280 6.92 -9.55 27.01
CA TYR A 280 6.90 -10.86 26.37
C TYR A 280 8.30 -11.36 25.94
N LEU A 281 9.13 -10.48 25.35
CA LEU A 281 10.49 -10.84 24.96
C LEU A 281 11.40 -11.13 26.17
N LYS A 282 11.24 -10.36 27.26
CA LYS A 282 11.99 -10.56 28.51
C LYS A 282 11.65 -11.89 29.18
N GLU A 283 10.37 -12.27 29.19
CA GLU A 283 9.90 -13.57 29.71
C GLU A 283 10.52 -14.76 28.95
N ARG A 284 10.82 -14.57 27.67
CA ARG A 284 11.50 -15.57 26.83
C ARG A 284 13.04 -15.48 26.86
N GLY A 285 13.61 -14.69 27.78
CA GLY A 285 15.05 -14.58 27.97
C GLY A 285 15.79 -13.85 26.85
N ARG A 286 15.08 -13.08 26.01
CA ARG A 286 15.74 -12.28 24.97
C ARG A 286 16.24 -10.97 25.55
N ASP A 287 17.48 -10.61 25.21
CA ASP A 287 18.03 -9.30 25.49
C ASP A 287 17.27 -8.22 24.69
N VAL A 288 16.43 -7.48 25.40
CA VAL A 288 15.58 -6.43 24.84
C VAL A 288 16.41 -5.21 24.45
N ASP A 289 17.51 -4.92 25.16
CA ASP A 289 18.32 -3.74 24.91
C ASP A 289 19.15 -3.94 23.64
N ALA A 290 19.74 -5.12 23.46
CA ALA A 290 20.40 -5.50 22.20
C ALA A 290 19.42 -5.47 21.00
N ALA A 291 18.21 -6.00 21.17
CA ALA A 291 17.18 -5.98 20.11
C ALA A 291 16.68 -4.56 19.77
N VAL A 292 16.69 -3.64 20.73
CA VAL A 292 16.30 -2.23 20.51
C VAL A 292 17.42 -1.46 19.81
N GLU A 293 18.68 -1.70 20.14
CA GLU A 293 19.83 -1.10 19.45
C GLU A 293 19.89 -1.55 17.99
N GLU A 294 19.71 -2.85 17.72
CA GLU A 294 19.64 -3.41 16.37
C GLU A 294 18.49 -2.83 15.54
N ALA A 295 17.34 -2.56 16.17
CA ALA A 295 16.21 -1.91 15.50
C ALA A 295 16.40 -0.40 15.29
N ALA A 296 17.33 0.24 16.02
CA ALA A 296 17.55 1.70 15.99
C ALA A 296 18.61 2.14 14.98
N THR A 297 19.57 1.28 14.62
CA THR A 297 20.65 1.55 13.65
C THR A 297 20.17 1.72 12.21
N VAL A 298 18.93 1.32 11.88
CA VAL A 298 18.38 1.33 10.51
C VAL A 298 17.89 2.71 10.02
N LYS A 299 18.35 3.82 10.62
CA LYS A 299 17.84 5.17 10.30
C LYS A 299 18.48 5.86 9.09
N ASP A 300 19.56 5.36 8.50
CA ASP A 300 20.40 6.18 7.60
C ASP A 300 20.39 5.88 6.09
N GLU A 301 19.74 4.81 5.60
CA GLU A 301 19.95 4.39 4.19
C GLU A 301 18.79 4.63 3.22
N THR A 302 17.82 5.51 3.48
CA THR A 302 16.79 5.81 2.46
C THR A 302 16.24 7.24 2.55
N THR A 303 16.93 8.16 1.89
CA THR A 303 16.35 9.40 1.35
C THR A 303 16.09 9.19 -0.14
#